data_AF-A0A0H5QM09-F1
#
_entry.id   AF-A0A0H5QM09-F1
#
_cell.length_a   1.000
_cell.length_b   1.000
_cell.length_c   1.000
_cell.angle_alpha   90.00
_cell.angle_beta   90.00
_cell.angle_gamma   90.00
#
_symmetry.space_group_name_H-M   'P 1'
#
loop_
_entity.id
_entity.type
_entity.pdbx_description
1 polymer ?
#
loop_
_entity_poly.entity_id
_entity_poly.type
_entity_poly.pdbx_seq_one_letter_code
_entity_poly.pdbx_strand_id
1 'polypeptide(L)'
;MFSPSVDIHNINDQSHVRSIESYRVVPDVAPGYLASLVPDHAPDGPEPWDQIMMDYQRVIMPGMTHWQSPRFHAYFPAGASFPSLLADLLCNSIQAIGFR
;
A
#
# COMPACT_ATOMS: atom_id res chain seq x y z
N MET A 1 11.99 14.86 -8.76
CA MET A 1 13.27 14.42 -8.17
C MET A 1 13.04 13.00 -7.69
N PHE A 2 13.48 12.02 -8.48
CA PHE A 2 13.24 10.60 -8.25
C PHE A 2 14.02 10.15 -7.01
N SER A 3 13.34 9.58 -6.02
CA SER A 3 14.00 8.98 -4.84
C SER A 3 14.59 7.62 -5.22
N PRO A 4 15.78 7.26 -4.74
CA PRO A 4 16.49 6.07 -5.18
C PRO A 4 15.92 4.79 -4.56
N SER A 5 16.08 3.71 -5.31
CA SER A 5 15.94 2.28 -5.02
C SER A 5 15.60 1.90 -3.56
N VAL A 6 14.45 1.24 -3.38
CA VAL A 6 14.02 0.63 -2.12
C VAL A 6 14.95 -0.53 -1.76
N ASP A 7 15.70 -0.39 -0.66
CA ASP A 7 16.52 -1.45 -0.07
C ASP A 7 15.67 -2.30 0.88
N ILE A 8 15.36 -3.54 0.47
CA ILE A 8 14.47 -4.46 1.20
C ILE A 8 15.06 -4.95 2.54
N HIS A 9 16.35 -4.72 2.79
CA HIS A 9 17.03 -5.19 4.00
C HIS A 9 16.98 -4.20 5.19
N ASN A 10 16.45 -2.99 5.01
CA ASN A 10 16.36 -1.97 6.07
C ASN A 10 14.92 -1.49 6.32
N ILE A 11 14.05 -2.42 6.73
CA ILE A 11 12.61 -2.19 7.00
C ILE A 11 12.37 -1.20 8.16
N ASN A 12 13.36 -0.97 9.05
CA ASN A 12 13.17 -0.21 10.29
C ASN A 12 13.14 1.32 10.11
N ASP A 13 13.53 1.86 8.95
CA ASP A 13 13.61 3.32 8.72
C ASP A 13 12.66 3.84 7.63
N GLN A 14 12.01 2.97 6.86
CA GLN A 14 11.19 3.38 5.70
C GLN A 14 9.75 2.88 5.73
N SER A 15 9.12 2.84 6.90
CA SER A 15 7.70 2.51 6.97
C SER A 15 6.86 3.57 6.26
N HIS A 16 5.88 3.14 5.44
CA HIS A 16 4.98 4.05 4.72
C HIS A 16 4.35 5.09 5.66
N VAL A 17 4.01 4.68 6.89
CA VAL A 17 3.45 5.54 7.93
C VAL A 17 4.34 6.74 8.27
N ARG A 18 5.67 6.58 8.26
CA ARG A 18 6.62 7.68 8.52
C ARG A 18 6.83 8.57 7.30
N SER A 19 6.77 8.00 6.10
CA SER A 19 7.05 8.73 4.85
C SER A 19 5.80 9.28 4.16
N ILE A 20 4.60 9.03 4.68
CA ILE A 20 3.33 9.38 4.03
C ILE A 20 3.19 10.88 3.71
N GLU A 21 3.84 11.75 4.48
CA GLU A 21 3.86 13.20 4.23
C GLU A 21 4.62 13.60 2.97
N SER A 22 5.51 12.73 2.46
CA SER A 22 6.25 12.96 1.22
C SER A 22 5.43 12.62 -0.04
N TYR A 23 4.35 11.84 0.12
CA TYR A 23 3.46 11.48 -0.98
C TYR A 23 2.44 12.58 -1.25
N ARG A 24 2.02 12.70 -2.51
CA ARG A 24 0.90 13.57 -2.88
C ARG A 24 -0.38 12.98 -2.31
N VAL A 25 -1.19 13.80 -1.63
CA VAL A 25 -2.43 13.36 -0.98
C VAL A 25 -3.42 12.72 -1.97
N VAL A 26 -3.62 13.35 -3.13
CA VAL A 26 -4.47 12.88 -4.23
C VAL A 26 -3.58 12.61 -5.44
N PRO A 27 -3.65 11.44 -6.09
CA PRO A 27 -2.75 11.06 -7.18
C PRO A 27 -2.99 11.86 -8.47
N ASP A 28 -1.96 11.93 -9.33
CA ASP A 28 -2.00 12.61 -10.63
C ASP A 28 -2.15 11.60 -11.78
N VAL A 29 -3.27 10.87 -11.79
CA VAL A 29 -3.48 9.77 -12.73
C VAL A 29 -4.83 9.87 -13.42
N ALA A 30 -4.87 9.43 -14.67
CA ALA A 30 -6.11 9.35 -15.43
C ALA A 30 -6.88 8.05 -15.13
N PRO A 31 -8.22 8.04 -15.27
CA PRO A 31 -8.98 6.80 -15.25
C PRO A 31 -8.42 5.77 -16.23
N GLY A 32 -8.24 4.53 -15.78
CA GLY A 32 -7.69 3.45 -16.59
C GLY A 32 -6.16 3.33 -16.60
N TYR A 33 -5.40 4.23 -15.96
CA TYR A 33 -3.93 4.19 -15.96
C TYR A 33 -3.34 2.83 -15.52
N LEU A 34 -4.00 2.17 -14.57
CA LEU A 34 -3.54 0.91 -13.99
C LEU A 34 -3.61 -0.24 -15.00
N ALA A 35 -4.61 -0.24 -15.88
CA ALA A 35 -4.83 -1.32 -16.84
C ALA A 35 -3.67 -1.47 -17.81
N SER A 36 -3.00 -0.38 -18.18
CA SER A 36 -1.80 -0.43 -19.04
C SER A 36 -0.52 -0.88 -18.32
N LEU A 37 -0.54 -0.99 -16.99
CA LEU A 37 0.64 -1.31 -16.18
C LEU A 37 0.64 -2.74 -15.62
N VAL A 38 -0.49 -3.43 -15.72
CA VAL A 38 -0.72 -4.78 -15.20
C VAL A 38 -0.96 -5.74 -16.37
N PRO A 39 -0.47 -6.99 -16.32
CA PRO A 39 -0.72 -7.98 -17.38
C PRO A 39 -2.21 -8.28 -17.58
N ASP A 40 -2.59 -8.62 -18.81
CA ASP A 40 -3.99 -8.96 -19.17
C ASP A 40 -4.47 -10.29 -18.54
N HIS A 41 -3.54 -11.15 -18.14
CA HIS A 41 -3.82 -12.46 -17.55
C HIS A 41 -2.97 -12.69 -16.31
N ALA A 42 -3.50 -13.47 -15.36
CA ALA A 42 -2.76 -13.88 -14.17
C ALA A 42 -1.53 -14.73 -14.56
N PRO A 43 -0.45 -14.70 -13.76
CA PRO A 43 0.73 -15.51 -14.04
C PRO A 43 0.40 -17.01 -13.90
N ASP A 44 0.95 -17.84 -14.80
CA ASP A 44 0.78 -19.30 -14.77
C ASP A 44 1.51 -19.98 -13.60
N GLY A 45 2.45 -19.28 -12.98
CA GLY A 45 3.29 -19.79 -11.89
C GLY A 45 3.56 -18.73 -10.82
N PRO A 46 4.16 -19.12 -9.69
CA PRO A 46 4.45 -18.20 -8.60
C PRO A 46 5.53 -17.18 -9.02
N GLU A 47 5.39 -15.96 -8.53
CA GLU A 47 6.39 -14.90 -8.68
C GLU A 47 7.18 -14.71 -7.37
N PRO A 48 8.46 -14.30 -7.45
CA PRO A 48 9.23 -13.94 -6.26
C PRO A 48 8.57 -12.79 -5.49
N TRP A 49 8.58 -12.88 -4.16
CA TRP A 49 7.97 -11.86 -3.29
C TRP A 49 8.53 -10.45 -3.54
N ASP A 50 9.83 -10.35 -3.79
CA ASP A 50 10.49 -9.06 -4.05
C ASP A 50 9.94 -8.39 -5.31
N GLN A 51 9.61 -9.17 -6.34
CA GLN A 51 9.01 -8.65 -7.57
C GLN A 51 7.61 -8.10 -7.31
N ILE A 52 6.79 -8.82 -6.53
CA ILE A 52 5.45 -8.38 -6.12
C ILE A 52 5.54 -7.05 -5.34
N MET A 53 6.49 -6.94 -4.41
CA MET A 53 6.68 -5.71 -3.62
C MET A 53 7.22 -4.54 -4.47
N MET A 54 8.07 -4.81 -5.46
CA MET A 54 8.51 -3.81 -6.42
C MET A 54 7.35 -3.29 -7.26
N ASP A 55 6.45 -4.16 -7.71
CA ASP A 55 5.26 -3.75 -8.47
C ASP A 55 4.26 -2.98 -7.61
N TYR A 56 4.08 -3.36 -6.35
CA TYR A 56 3.29 -2.56 -5.40
C TYR A 56 3.81 -1.12 -5.29
N GLN A 57 5.12 -0.95 -5.09
CA GLN A 57 5.77 0.36 -5.00
C GLN A 57 5.68 1.15 -6.31
N ARG A 58 5.86 0.48 -7.46
CA ARG A 58 5.94 1.12 -8.78
C ARG A 58 4.56 1.46 -9.37
N VAL A 59 3.58 0.59 -9.17
CA VAL A 59 2.31 0.60 -9.89
C VAL A 59 1.17 1.10 -9.01
N ILE A 60 1.10 0.64 -7.75
CA ILE A 60 -0.04 0.92 -6.85
C ILE A 60 0.17 2.23 -6.08
N MET A 61 1.33 2.38 -5.43
CA MET A 61 1.61 3.54 -4.57
C MET A 61 1.39 4.91 -5.25
N PRO A 62 1.80 5.15 -6.52
CA PRO A 62 1.61 6.45 -7.15
C PRO A 62 0.15 6.82 -7.44
N GLY A 63 -0.75 5.83 -7.52
CA GLY A 63 -2.17 6.02 -7.79
C GLY A 63 -3.08 5.92 -6.57
N MET A 64 -2.50 5.78 -5.37
CA MET A 64 -3.27 5.76 -4.13
C MET A 64 -3.62 7.18 -3.66
N THR A 65 -4.84 7.34 -3.16
CA THR A 65 -5.17 8.50 -2.32
C THR A 65 -4.73 8.21 -0.90
N HIS A 66 -3.86 9.04 -0.33
CA HIS A 66 -3.27 8.79 0.99
C HIS A 66 -4.13 9.37 2.11
N TRP A 67 -5.16 8.61 2.51
CA TRP A 67 -6.12 9.00 3.56
C TRP A 67 -5.48 9.28 4.93
N GLN A 68 -4.38 8.60 5.26
CA GLN A 68 -3.65 8.79 6.52
C GLN A 68 -2.69 10.00 6.47
N SER A 69 -2.62 10.73 5.37
CA SER A 69 -1.80 11.94 5.29
C SER A 69 -2.37 13.01 6.23
N PRO A 70 -1.54 13.72 7.03
CA PRO A 70 -2.00 14.82 7.87
C PRO A 70 -2.57 15.99 7.06
N ARG A 71 -2.38 15.99 5.72
CA ARG A 71 -2.89 16.99 4.78
C ARG A 71 -4.19 16.56 4.07
N PHE A 72 -4.76 15.40 4.43
CA PHE A 72 -6.04 14.94 3.88
C PHE A 72 -7.22 15.47 4.71
N HIS A 73 -8.06 16.30 4.10
CA HIS A 73 -9.20 16.94 4.78
C HIS A 73 -10.54 16.76 4.03
N ALA A 74 -10.62 15.80 3.11
CA ALA A 74 -11.85 15.49 2.39
C ALA A 74 -12.70 14.46 3.17
N TYR A 75 -14.03 14.48 2.97
CA TYR A 75 -14.98 13.52 3.56
C TYR A 75 -14.92 13.44 5.10
N PHE A 76 -14.82 12.22 5.65
CA PHE A 76 -14.68 11.94 7.07
C PHE A 76 -13.38 11.17 7.32
N PRO A 77 -12.71 11.38 8.47
CA PRO A 77 -11.44 10.71 8.76
C PRO A 77 -11.65 9.19 8.87
N ALA A 78 -10.86 8.43 8.10
CA ALA A 78 -10.73 6.99 8.28
C ALA A 78 -9.57 6.75 9.26
N GLY A 79 -9.86 6.62 10.55
CA GLY A 79 -8.82 6.45 11.57
C GLY A 79 -8.12 5.09 11.45
N ALA A 80 -6.78 5.09 11.49
CA ALA A 80 -5.97 3.90 11.66
C ALA A 80 -4.95 4.13 12.79
N SER A 81 -4.66 3.09 13.57
CA SER A 81 -3.71 3.15 14.67
C SER A 81 -2.80 1.92 14.68
N PHE A 82 -1.63 2.02 15.30
CA PHE A 82 -0.74 0.87 15.42
C PHE A 82 -1.39 -0.33 16.15
N PRO A 83 -2.11 -0.15 17.28
CA PRO A 83 -2.84 -1.26 17.91
C PRO A 83 -3.92 -1.88 17.04
N SER A 84 -4.66 -1.08 16.25
CA SER A 84 -5.70 -1.63 15.36
C SER A 84 -5.10 -2.49 14.25
N LEU A 85 -3.95 -2.08 13.68
CA LEU A 85 -3.23 -2.88 12.69
C LEU A 85 -2.77 -4.23 13.26
N LEU A 86 -2.26 -4.24 14.51
CA LEU A 86 -1.87 -5.49 15.17
C LEU A 86 -3.07 -6.40 15.47
N ALA A 87 -4.18 -5.82 15.90
CA ALA A 87 -5.42 -6.55 16.13
C ALA A 87 -5.91 -7.20 14.83
N ASP A 88 -5.92 -6.45 13.72
CA ASP A 88 -6.32 -6.95 12.41
C ASP A 88 -5.39 -8.09 11.95
N LEU A 89 -4.08 -7.95 12.11
CA LEU A 89 -3.11 -9.01 11.78
C LEU A 89 -3.36 -10.29 12.59
N LEU A 90 -3.60 -10.15 13.89
CA LEU A 90 -3.91 -11.28 14.77
C LEU A 90 -5.23 -11.95 14.37
N CYS A 91 -6.30 -11.18 14.19
CA CYS A 91 -7.60 -11.69 13.76
C CYS A 91 -7.49 -12.47 12.44
N ASN A 92 -6.77 -11.92 11.46
CA ASN A 92 -6.52 -12.58 10.17
C ASN A 92 -5.65 -13.84 10.30
N SER A 93 -4.75 -13.92 11.28
CA SER A 93 -3.96 -15.13 11.52
C SER A 93 -4.78 -16.28 12.12
N ILE A 94 -5.78 -15.96 12.94
CA ILE A 94 -6.62 -16.94 13.62
C ILE A 94 -7.66 -17.54 12.65
N GLN A 95 -8.17 -16.76 11.70
CA GLN A 95 -9.18 -17.18 10.70
C GLN A 95 -10.40 -17.89 11.31
N ALA A 96 -10.76 -17.58 12.56
CA ALA A 96 -11.91 -18.17 13.22
C ALA A 96 -13.20 -17.57 12.66
N ILE A 97 -14.16 -18.41 12.30
CA ILE A 97 -15.47 -17.98 11.82
C ILE A 97 -16.48 -18.10 12.97
N GLY A 98 -16.92 -16.94 13.47
CA GLY A 98 -17.80 -16.85 14.64
C GLY A 98 -19.29 -17.06 14.34
N PHE A 99 -19.65 -18.18 13.70
CA PHE A 99 -21.06 -18.54 13.52
C PHE A 99 -21.67 -19.12 14.81
N ARG A 100 -22.98 -18.89 14.97
CA ARG A 100 -23.85 -19.52 15.97
C ARG A 100 -24.69 -20.59 15.30
#